data_AF-A0A947BXG4-F1
#
_entry.id   AF-A0A947BXG4-F1
#
_cell.length_a   1.000
_cell.length_b   1.000
_cell.length_c   1.000
_cell.angle_alpha   90.00
_cell.angle_beta   90.00
_cell.angle_gamma   90.00
#
_symmetry.space_group_name_H-M   'P 1'
#
loop_
_entity.id
_entity.type
_entity.pdbx_description
1 polymer ?
#
loop_
_entity_poly.entity_id
_entity_poly.type
_entity_poly.pdbx_seq_one_letter_code
_entity_poly.pdbx_strand_id
1 'polypeptide(L)'
;YEHRTALDEVAQMMGGLAYMTGPPGQPLRAGTSVIDVQGGMFGALGILAALYQRNATGEGQYVVASLYESTVFLVGQHMAQYAVTGKAAAPMPARVSAWAIYQVFETGDDDQVFVGVVSDKQWKLLCEAFELHDLAADPTLETNNDRVAHKDRLLPIIKETFKRYTKQELMTKLEATGLPFAPIARPEELFDDEHLSASGGLLDITVTDGDRAGEKARLPALPLEMGGQRFGIHRDVPRKGQHTREVMAEAGYSDDEIDALIEQGAVGAE
;
A
#
# COMPACT_ATOMS: atom_id res chain seq x y z
N TYR A 1 5.84 -7.32 -25.55
CA TYR A 1 6.82 -6.35 -24.99
C TYR A 1 8.11 -7.03 -24.53
N GLU A 2 8.42 -8.22 -25.04
CA GLU A 2 9.41 -9.15 -24.48
C GLU A 2 10.85 -8.62 -24.43
N HIS A 3 11.26 -7.77 -25.37
CA HIS A 3 12.63 -7.24 -25.42
C HIS A 3 12.78 -5.83 -24.82
N ARG A 4 11.76 -5.32 -24.12
CA ARG A 4 11.83 -4.00 -23.46
C ARG A 4 12.26 -4.17 -22.01
N THR A 5 13.15 -3.31 -21.54
CA THR A 5 13.46 -3.21 -20.11
C THR A 5 12.18 -2.89 -19.34
N ALA A 6 11.85 -3.75 -18.39
CA ALA A 6 10.70 -3.57 -17.52
C ALA A 6 11.15 -2.92 -16.21
N LEU A 7 10.42 -1.88 -15.82
CA LEU A 7 10.49 -1.22 -14.52
C LEU A 7 9.06 -1.04 -14.05
N ASP A 8 8.86 -0.97 -12.74
CA ASP A 8 7.56 -0.72 -12.11
C ASP A 8 6.75 0.36 -12.85
N GLU A 9 7.34 1.55 -13.04
CA GLU A 9 6.66 2.68 -13.66
C GLU A 9 6.21 2.40 -15.10
N VAL A 10 7.08 1.76 -15.88
CA VAL A 10 6.79 1.39 -17.27
C VAL A 10 5.58 0.44 -17.30
N ALA A 11 5.55 -0.55 -16.40
CA ALA A 11 4.44 -1.48 -16.29
C ALA A 11 3.14 -0.78 -15.83
N GLN A 12 3.22 0.18 -14.91
CA GLN A 12 2.06 0.98 -14.47
C GLN A 12 1.46 1.81 -15.62
N MET A 13 2.31 2.45 -16.42
CA MET A 13 1.89 3.26 -17.57
C MET A 13 1.24 2.41 -18.65
N MET A 14 1.80 1.22 -18.91
CA MET A 14 1.28 0.31 -19.94
C MET A 14 0.01 -0.43 -19.49
N GLY A 15 -0.09 -0.80 -18.22
CA GLY A 15 -1.18 -1.61 -17.67
C GLY A 15 -2.37 -0.80 -17.18
N GLY A 16 -2.42 0.51 -17.42
CA GLY A 16 -3.56 1.36 -17.08
C GLY A 16 -3.65 1.80 -15.62
N LEU A 17 -2.75 1.35 -14.74
CA LEU A 17 -2.75 1.79 -13.34
C LEU A 17 -2.41 3.29 -13.22
N ALA A 18 -1.44 3.77 -14.00
CA ALA A 18 -1.08 5.19 -13.95
C ALA A 18 -2.21 6.11 -14.45
N TYR A 19 -3.00 5.63 -15.42
CA TYR A 19 -4.23 6.30 -15.84
C TYR A 19 -5.21 6.39 -14.69
N MET A 20 -5.45 5.30 -13.96
CA MET A 20 -6.41 5.28 -12.85
C MET A 20 -5.99 6.14 -11.66
N THR A 21 -4.70 6.35 -11.44
CA THR A 21 -4.18 7.08 -10.28
C THR A 21 -4.18 8.60 -10.47
N GLY A 22 -3.78 9.09 -11.65
CA GLY A 22 -3.64 10.53 -11.91
C GLY A 22 -4.95 11.24 -12.31
N PRO A 23 -5.00 12.58 -12.26
CA PRO A 23 -6.13 13.33 -12.82
C PRO A 23 -6.34 13.05 -14.31
N PRO A 24 -7.56 13.31 -14.86
CA PRO A 24 -7.80 13.19 -16.30
C PRO A 24 -6.75 13.93 -17.14
N GLY A 25 -6.12 13.21 -18.07
CA GLY A 25 -5.08 13.75 -18.95
C GLY A 25 -3.69 13.91 -18.30
N GLN A 26 -3.55 13.58 -17.01
CA GLN A 26 -2.30 13.68 -16.26
C GLN A 26 -2.05 12.37 -15.49
N PRO A 27 -1.68 11.26 -16.18
CA PRO A 27 -1.44 10.00 -15.50
C PRO A 27 -0.27 10.13 -14.53
N LEU A 28 -0.42 9.53 -13.35
CA LEU A 28 0.59 9.52 -12.29
C LEU A 28 0.82 8.09 -11.84
N ARG A 29 2.07 7.71 -11.57
CA ARG A 29 2.35 6.41 -10.94
C ARG A 29 1.84 6.38 -9.51
N ALA A 30 1.53 5.19 -9.01
CA ALA A 30 1.39 4.96 -7.58
C ALA A 30 2.71 5.31 -6.85
N GLY A 31 2.59 5.86 -5.64
CA GLY A 31 3.72 6.40 -4.88
C GLY A 31 4.74 5.35 -4.39
N THR A 32 4.38 4.08 -4.38
CA THR A 32 5.31 2.97 -4.11
C THR A 32 5.49 2.10 -5.36
N SER A 33 6.51 1.25 -5.38
CA SER A 33 6.75 0.27 -6.45
C SER A 33 5.78 -0.91 -6.35
N VAL A 34 4.48 -0.60 -6.46
CA VAL A 34 3.38 -1.56 -6.26
C VAL A 34 3.48 -2.76 -7.19
N ILE A 35 3.98 -2.59 -8.41
CA ILE A 35 4.06 -3.66 -9.41
C ILE A 35 5.31 -4.50 -9.21
N ASP A 36 6.44 -3.92 -8.83
CA ASP A 36 7.63 -4.71 -8.46
C ASP A 36 7.32 -5.61 -7.24
N VAL A 37 6.69 -5.03 -6.21
CA VAL A 37 6.27 -5.77 -5.02
C VAL A 37 5.24 -6.84 -5.38
N GLN A 38 4.21 -6.50 -6.17
CA GLN A 38 3.19 -7.46 -6.60
C GLN A 38 3.77 -8.59 -7.45
N GLY A 39 4.70 -8.29 -8.37
CA GLY A 39 5.38 -9.27 -9.19
C GLY A 39 6.20 -10.24 -8.34
N GLY A 40 6.95 -9.72 -7.35
CA GLY A 40 7.66 -10.53 -6.37
C GLY A 40 6.73 -11.42 -5.55
N MET A 41 5.60 -10.88 -5.08
CA MET A 41 4.59 -11.64 -4.34
C MET A 41 3.94 -12.76 -5.18
N PHE A 42 3.62 -12.51 -6.46
CA PHE A 42 3.12 -13.55 -7.35
C PHE A 42 4.18 -14.60 -7.66
N GLY A 43 5.45 -14.21 -7.79
CA GLY A 43 6.58 -15.14 -7.90
C GLY A 43 6.67 -16.06 -6.68
N ALA A 44 6.63 -15.49 -5.47
CA ALA A 44 6.62 -16.26 -4.24
C ALA A 44 5.40 -17.19 -4.14
N LEU A 45 4.20 -16.71 -4.47
CA LEU A 45 2.98 -17.52 -4.50
C LEU A 45 3.10 -18.70 -5.49
N GLY A 46 3.62 -18.45 -6.69
CA GLY A 46 3.86 -19.48 -7.70
C GLY A 46 4.88 -20.52 -7.23
N ILE A 47 5.96 -20.10 -6.57
CA ILE A 47 6.95 -21.01 -5.97
C ILE A 47 6.31 -21.86 -4.87
N LEU A 48 5.51 -21.27 -3.98
CA LEU A 48 4.82 -22.01 -2.92
C LEU A 48 3.84 -23.04 -3.50
N ALA A 49 3.09 -22.67 -4.54
CA ALA A 49 2.19 -23.59 -5.23
C ALA A 49 2.96 -24.74 -5.91
N ALA A 50 4.10 -24.44 -6.54
CA ALA A 50 4.97 -25.43 -7.16
C ALA A 50 5.59 -26.39 -6.14
N LEU A 51 6.04 -25.88 -4.99
CA LEU A 51 6.53 -26.70 -3.88
C LEU A 51 5.44 -27.61 -3.32
N TYR A 52 4.22 -27.10 -3.17
CA TYR A 52 3.07 -27.89 -2.74
C TYR A 52 2.76 -29.01 -3.74
N GLN A 53 2.75 -28.72 -5.05
CA GLN A 53 2.54 -29.73 -6.08
C GLN A 53 3.66 -30.77 -6.12
N ARG A 54 4.92 -30.34 -5.96
CA ARG A 54 6.08 -31.24 -5.92
C ARG A 54 5.97 -32.29 -4.82
N ASN A 55 5.32 -31.99 -3.69
CA ASN A 55 5.10 -33.00 -2.64
C ASN A 55 4.25 -34.17 -3.13
N ALA A 56 3.38 -33.96 -4.12
CA ALA A 56 2.56 -35.02 -4.72
C ALA A 56 3.22 -35.65 -5.94
N THR A 57 3.94 -34.87 -6.75
CA THR A 57 4.47 -35.34 -8.05
C THR A 57 5.93 -35.77 -8.01
N GLY A 58 6.72 -35.26 -7.05
CA GLY A 58 8.18 -35.39 -7.04
C GLY A 58 8.91 -34.46 -8.02
N GLU A 59 8.17 -33.68 -8.82
CA GLU A 59 8.73 -32.88 -9.92
C GLU A 59 8.64 -31.37 -9.65
N GLY A 60 9.70 -30.64 -9.99
CA GLY A 60 9.70 -29.18 -10.02
C GLY A 60 9.03 -28.63 -11.28
N GLN A 61 8.85 -27.32 -11.35
CA GLN A 61 8.35 -26.64 -12.55
C GLN A 61 8.93 -25.24 -12.70
N TYR A 62 8.87 -24.71 -13.92
CA TYR A 62 9.26 -23.34 -14.24
C TYR A 62 8.11 -22.37 -13.91
N VAL A 63 8.40 -21.36 -13.09
CA VAL A 63 7.41 -20.35 -12.65
C VAL A 63 7.75 -19.01 -13.28
N VAL A 64 6.76 -18.38 -13.91
CA VAL A 64 6.87 -17.03 -14.48
C VAL A 64 5.87 -16.12 -13.79
N ALA A 65 6.35 -14.98 -13.29
CA ALA A 65 5.53 -13.87 -12.81
C ALA A 65 6.02 -12.59 -13.50
N SER A 66 5.13 -11.92 -14.20
CA SER A 66 5.46 -10.75 -15.04
C SER A 66 4.86 -9.47 -14.48
N LEU A 67 5.62 -8.38 -14.58
CA LEU A 67 5.18 -7.06 -14.09
C LEU A 67 3.93 -6.56 -14.83
N TYR A 68 3.87 -6.74 -16.16
CA TYR A 68 2.74 -6.26 -16.96
C TYR A 68 1.42 -6.95 -16.58
N GLU A 69 1.38 -8.28 -16.58
CA GLU A 69 0.19 -9.06 -16.20
C GLU A 69 -0.18 -8.82 -14.72
N SER A 70 0.81 -8.58 -13.84
CA SER A 70 0.55 -8.15 -12.46
C SER A 70 -0.20 -6.82 -12.42
N THR A 71 0.19 -5.83 -13.24
CA THR A 71 -0.55 -4.56 -13.36
C THR A 71 -1.96 -4.79 -13.89
N VAL A 72 -2.11 -5.59 -14.95
CA VAL A 72 -3.41 -5.91 -15.56
C VAL A 72 -4.35 -6.54 -14.54
N PHE A 73 -3.83 -7.45 -13.71
CA PHE A 73 -4.58 -8.06 -12.64
C PHE A 73 -5.11 -7.03 -11.63
N LEU A 74 -4.27 -6.08 -11.19
CA LEU A 74 -4.68 -5.03 -10.25
C LEU A 74 -5.75 -4.08 -10.83
N VAL A 75 -5.70 -3.77 -12.13
CA VAL A 75 -6.74 -2.95 -12.78
C VAL A 75 -7.95 -3.76 -13.26
N GLY A 76 -7.96 -5.07 -13.04
CA GLY A 76 -8.96 -6.00 -13.57
C GLY A 76 -10.40 -5.65 -13.19
N GLN A 77 -10.62 -5.05 -12.02
CA GLN A 77 -11.94 -4.57 -11.61
C GLN A 77 -12.52 -3.51 -12.57
N HIS A 78 -11.67 -2.62 -13.11
CA HIS A 78 -12.10 -1.56 -14.03
C HIS A 78 -12.32 -2.12 -15.44
N MET A 79 -11.50 -3.10 -15.85
CA MET A 79 -11.72 -3.87 -17.07
C MET A 79 -13.06 -4.60 -17.01
N ALA A 80 -13.36 -5.25 -15.88
CA ALA A 80 -14.62 -5.96 -15.65
C ALA A 80 -15.82 -5.01 -15.66
N GLN A 81 -15.71 -3.83 -15.03
CA GLN A 81 -16.76 -2.80 -15.09
C GLN A 81 -17.10 -2.44 -16.54
N TYR A 82 -16.09 -2.18 -17.38
CA TYR A 82 -16.32 -1.88 -18.80
C TYR A 82 -16.96 -3.05 -19.53
N ALA A 83 -16.44 -4.26 -19.34
CA ALA A 83 -16.95 -5.47 -19.99
C ALA A 83 -18.44 -5.75 -19.67
N VAL A 84 -18.88 -5.45 -18.44
CA VAL A 84 -20.26 -5.69 -17.98
C VAL A 84 -21.20 -4.53 -18.34
N THR A 85 -20.73 -3.27 -18.24
CA THR A 85 -21.62 -2.09 -18.33
C THR A 85 -21.50 -1.32 -19.64
N GLY A 86 -20.45 -1.57 -20.44
CA GLY A 86 -20.08 -0.77 -21.61
C GLY A 86 -19.54 0.63 -21.28
N LYS A 87 -19.43 0.99 -20.00
CA LYS A 87 -19.00 2.34 -19.55
C LYS A 87 -17.57 2.30 -19.02
N ALA A 88 -16.69 3.07 -19.66
CA ALA A 88 -15.29 3.17 -19.25
C ALA A 88 -15.19 3.77 -17.84
N ALA A 89 -14.24 3.28 -17.05
CA ALA A 89 -13.96 3.85 -15.75
C ALA A 89 -13.27 5.21 -15.91
N ALA A 90 -13.76 6.22 -15.18
CA ALA A 90 -13.02 7.45 -14.98
C ALA A 90 -11.85 7.20 -14.03
N PRO A 91 -10.72 7.92 -14.16
CA PRO A 91 -9.62 7.82 -13.22
C PRO A 91 -10.09 8.26 -11.83
N MET A 92 -9.44 7.74 -10.78
CA MET A 92 -9.88 7.87 -9.40
C MET A 92 -10.12 9.34 -8.98
N PRO A 93 -9.27 10.33 -9.34
CA PRO A 93 -9.51 11.73 -8.98
C PRO A 93 -10.75 12.35 -9.63
N ALA A 94 -11.25 11.79 -10.73
CA ALA A 94 -12.47 12.23 -11.41
C ALA A 94 -13.66 11.29 -11.24
N ARG A 95 -13.52 10.26 -10.39
CA ARG A 95 -14.57 9.29 -10.16
C ARG A 95 -15.72 9.94 -9.37
N VAL A 96 -16.94 9.70 -9.82
CA VAL A 96 -18.13 9.99 -9.03
C VAL A 96 -18.18 9.01 -7.85
N SER A 97 -17.97 9.53 -6.64
CA SER A 97 -18.04 8.74 -5.41
C SER A 97 -19.45 8.16 -5.23
N ALA A 98 -19.52 6.88 -4.84
CA ALA A 98 -20.78 6.25 -4.47
C ALA A 98 -21.33 6.81 -3.13
N TRP A 99 -20.49 7.45 -2.33
CA TRP A 99 -20.84 8.04 -1.04
C TRP A 99 -20.72 9.56 -1.07
N ALA A 100 -21.67 10.23 -0.43
CA ALA A 100 -21.70 11.69 -0.36
C ALA A 100 -20.47 12.25 0.39
N ILE A 101 -20.11 11.61 1.50
CA ILE A 101 -18.97 11.95 2.35
C ILE A 101 -18.03 10.74 2.38
N TYR A 102 -16.95 10.83 1.61
CA TYR A 102 -15.87 9.83 1.56
C TYR A 102 -14.64 10.51 0.96
N GLN A 103 -14.03 11.41 1.74
CA GLN A 103 -13.00 12.31 1.23
C GLN A 103 -12.17 12.91 2.37
N VAL A 104 -11.09 13.59 1.98
CA VAL A 104 -10.24 14.36 2.90
C VAL A 104 -10.89 15.71 3.24
N PHE A 105 -10.81 16.08 4.51
CA PHE A 105 -11.21 17.38 5.05
C PHE A 105 -10.02 18.06 5.70
N GLU A 106 -9.95 19.38 5.56
CA GLU A 106 -9.01 20.23 6.30
C GLU A 106 -9.56 20.51 7.71
N THR A 107 -8.68 20.52 8.70
CA THR A 107 -8.99 20.91 10.07
C THR A 107 -8.58 22.36 10.35
N GLY A 108 -8.92 22.90 11.52
CA GLY A 108 -8.66 24.29 11.88
C GLY A 108 -7.18 24.63 12.12
N ASP A 109 -6.35 23.61 12.26
CA ASP A 109 -4.90 23.65 12.43
C ASP A 109 -4.13 23.29 11.14
N ASP A 110 -4.78 23.46 9.97
CA ASP A 110 -4.22 23.23 8.62
C ASP A 110 -3.75 21.77 8.36
N ASP A 111 -4.23 20.85 9.18
CA ASP A 111 -4.03 19.42 9.05
C ASP A 111 -5.14 18.76 8.22
N GLN A 112 -5.02 17.45 7.96
CA GLN A 112 -5.98 16.70 7.14
C GLN A 112 -6.45 15.40 7.78
N VAL A 113 -7.76 15.14 7.66
CA VAL A 113 -8.42 13.90 8.09
C VAL A 113 -9.31 13.39 6.97
N PHE A 114 -9.11 12.13 6.59
CA PHE A 114 -10.06 11.41 5.75
C PHE A 114 -11.28 11.01 6.59
N VAL A 115 -12.49 11.27 6.10
CA VAL A 115 -13.74 10.86 6.77
C VAL A 115 -14.69 10.21 5.76
N GLY A 116 -15.23 9.05 6.13
CA GLY A 116 -16.22 8.29 5.39
C GLY A 116 -17.52 8.13 6.17
N VAL A 117 -18.65 8.43 5.52
CA VAL A 117 -19.99 8.14 6.02
C VAL A 117 -20.60 7.09 5.09
N VAL A 118 -20.55 5.82 5.52
CA VAL A 118 -20.87 4.69 4.63
C VAL A 118 -22.26 4.11 4.86
N SER A 119 -23.02 4.66 5.82
CA SER A 119 -24.42 4.26 6.08
C SER A 119 -25.27 5.44 6.58
N ASP A 120 -26.60 5.33 6.43
CA ASP A 120 -27.54 6.34 6.95
C ASP A 120 -27.56 6.40 8.48
N LYS A 121 -27.22 5.29 9.16
CA LYS A 121 -27.01 5.28 10.62
C LYS A 121 -25.81 6.15 11.00
N GLN A 122 -24.68 5.98 10.32
CA GLN A 122 -23.49 6.80 10.55
C GLN A 122 -23.74 8.27 10.21
N TRP A 123 -24.56 8.57 9.21
CA TRP A 123 -24.98 9.94 8.92
C TRP A 123 -25.65 10.60 10.15
N LYS A 124 -26.61 9.91 10.77
CA LYS A 124 -27.27 10.41 11.99
C LYS A 124 -26.28 10.61 13.15
N LEU A 125 -25.37 9.65 13.35
CA LEU A 125 -24.33 9.75 14.39
C LEU A 125 -23.37 10.92 14.15
N LEU A 126 -23.01 11.18 12.89
CA LEU A 126 -22.23 12.35 12.53
C LEU A 126 -22.99 13.63 12.87
N CYS A 127 -24.25 13.74 12.45
CA CYS A 127 -25.02 14.94 12.73
C CYS A 127 -25.21 15.17 14.22
N GLU A 128 -25.42 14.12 15.00
CA GLU A 128 -25.50 14.20 16.46
C GLU A 128 -24.17 14.68 17.08
N ALA A 129 -23.04 14.06 16.71
CA ALA A 129 -21.73 14.37 17.29
C ALA A 129 -21.22 15.80 17.04
N PHE A 130 -21.71 16.42 15.96
CA PHE A 130 -21.35 17.77 15.52
C PHE A 130 -22.53 18.75 15.59
N GLU A 131 -23.62 18.39 16.26
CA GLU A 131 -24.79 19.25 16.50
C GLU A 131 -25.43 19.82 15.22
N LEU A 132 -25.37 19.04 14.13
CA LEU A 132 -25.92 19.38 12.81
C LEU A 132 -27.41 19.02 12.71
N HIS A 133 -28.21 19.49 13.67
CA HIS A 133 -29.62 19.11 13.82
C HIS A 133 -30.46 19.44 12.58
N ASP A 134 -30.19 20.57 11.92
CA ASP A 134 -30.91 20.97 10.70
C ASP A 134 -30.66 19.98 9.55
N LEU A 135 -29.43 19.47 9.41
CA LEU A 135 -29.09 18.47 8.40
C LEU A 135 -29.65 17.09 8.73
N ALA A 136 -29.72 16.73 10.01
CA ALA A 136 -30.32 15.48 10.46
C ALA A 136 -31.83 15.43 10.21
N ALA A 137 -32.51 16.57 10.33
CA ALA A 137 -33.96 16.70 10.17
C ALA A 137 -34.41 16.92 8.71
N ASP A 138 -33.47 17.18 7.79
CA ASP A 138 -33.79 17.44 6.39
C ASP A 138 -34.20 16.14 5.65
N PRO A 139 -35.46 16.01 5.21
CA PRO A 139 -35.93 14.80 4.52
C PRO A 139 -35.23 14.58 3.17
N THR A 140 -34.60 15.60 2.59
CA THR A 140 -33.83 15.49 1.34
C THR A 140 -32.40 14.97 1.56
N LEU A 141 -32.01 14.63 2.80
CA LEU A 141 -30.69 14.08 3.15
C LEU A 141 -30.79 12.72 3.87
N GLU A 142 -31.97 12.09 3.85
CA GLU A 142 -32.24 10.87 4.62
C GLU A 142 -31.38 9.69 4.17
N THR A 143 -31.31 9.42 2.86
CA THR A 143 -30.51 8.32 2.31
C THR A 143 -29.19 8.81 1.71
N ASN A 144 -28.21 7.90 1.59
CA ASN A 144 -26.94 8.24 0.94
C ASN A 144 -27.13 8.77 -0.49
N ASN A 145 -28.08 8.22 -1.25
CA ASN A 145 -28.33 8.66 -2.61
C ASN A 145 -28.85 10.11 -2.63
N ASP A 146 -29.72 10.47 -1.68
CA ASP A 146 -30.20 11.85 -1.56
C ASP A 146 -29.05 12.79 -1.19
N ARG A 147 -28.18 12.37 -0.25
CA ARG A 147 -26.97 13.13 0.10
C ARG A 147 -25.99 13.27 -1.05
N VAL A 148 -25.87 12.27 -1.93
CA VAL A 148 -25.05 12.35 -3.15
C VAL A 148 -25.65 13.37 -4.12
N ALA A 149 -26.97 13.35 -4.33
CA ALA A 149 -27.66 14.30 -5.21
C ALA A 149 -27.57 15.75 -4.70
N HIS A 150 -27.49 15.93 -3.38
CA HIS A 150 -27.38 17.24 -2.73
C HIS A 150 -25.98 17.53 -2.16
N LYS A 151 -24.94 16.85 -2.68
CA LYS A 151 -23.57 16.93 -2.16
C LYS A 151 -23.07 18.38 -2.13
N ASP A 152 -23.31 19.16 -3.17
CA ASP A 152 -22.85 20.55 -3.28
C ASP A 152 -23.41 21.47 -2.19
N ARG A 153 -24.60 21.14 -1.66
CA ARG A 153 -25.22 21.87 -0.54
C ARG A 153 -24.67 21.39 0.81
N LEU A 154 -24.50 20.08 0.96
CA LEU A 154 -24.09 19.45 2.22
C LEU A 154 -22.61 19.67 2.54
N LEU A 155 -21.74 19.44 1.57
CA LEU A 155 -20.29 19.37 1.78
C LEU A 155 -19.67 20.65 2.34
N PRO A 156 -20.05 21.87 1.87
CA PRO A 156 -19.52 23.11 2.42
C PRO A 156 -19.81 23.24 3.92
N ILE A 157 -20.99 22.84 4.39
CA ILE A 157 -21.37 22.91 5.80
C ILE A 157 -20.47 21.97 6.62
N ILE A 158 -20.27 20.73 6.16
CA ILE A 158 -19.39 19.76 6.85
C ILE A 158 -17.94 20.27 6.90
N LYS A 159 -17.43 20.85 5.80
CA LYS A 159 -16.09 21.44 5.75
C LYS A 159 -15.93 22.56 6.78
N GLU A 160 -16.87 23.51 6.81
CA GLU A 160 -16.84 24.61 7.78
C GLU A 160 -16.97 24.13 9.23
N THR A 161 -17.74 23.07 9.47
CA THR A 161 -17.85 22.45 10.80
C THR A 161 -16.52 21.81 11.23
N PHE A 162 -15.87 21.04 10.36
CA PHE A 162 -14.61 20.37 10.70
C PHE A 162 -13.45 21.34 10.88
N LYS A 163 -13.44 22.48 10.16
CA LYS A 163 -12.46 23.57 10.36
C LYS A 163 -12.50 24.23 11.75
N ARG A 164 -13.51 23.96 12.57
CA ARG A 164 -13.58 24.47 13.95
C ARG A 164 -12.78 23.65 14.95
N TYR A 165 -12.29 22.48 14.55
CA TYR A 165 -11.58 21.54 15.40
C TYR A 165 -10.15 21.39 14.92
N THR A 166 -9.23 21.19 15.86
CA THR A 166 -7.91 20.65 15.53
C THR A 166 -8.03 19.21 15.03
N LYS A 167 -6.99 18.68 14.38
CA LYS A 167 -6.93 17.27 13.95
C LYS A 167 -7.29 16.30 15.08
N GLN A 168 -6.67 16.51 16.25
CA GLN A 168 -6.84 15.63 17.41
C GLN A 168 -8.25 15.69 17.99
N GLU A 169 -8.83 16.89 18.13
CA GLU A 169 -10.20 17.05 18.61
C GLU A 169 -11.21 16.44 17.65
N LEU A 170 -11.01 16.63 16.34
CA LEU A 170 -11.87 16.05 15.31
C LEU A 170 -11.84 14.52 15.37
N MET A 171 -10.65 13.93 15.41
CA MET A 171 -10.48 12.48 15.52
C MET A 171 -11.13 11.93 16.79
N THR A 172 -10.91 12.57 17.94
CA THR A 172 -11.51 12.16 19.24
C THR A 172 -13.03 12.16 19.17
N LYS A 173 -13.64 13.16 18.52
CA LYS A 173 -15.08 13.18 18.28
C LYS A 173 -15.54 12.07 17.34
N LEU A 174 -14.81 11.82 16.25
CA LEU A 174 -15.14 10.78 15.28
C LEU A 174 -15.02 9.37 15.86
N GLU A 175 -14.07 9.11 16.76
CA GLU A 175 -13.94 7.82 17.46
C GLU A 175 -15.25 7.39 18.14
N ALA A 176 -15.94 8.32 18.79
CA ALA A 176 -17.21 8.07 19.48
C ALA A 176 -18.36 7.68 18.53
N THR A 177 -18.21 7.90 17.22
CA THR A 177 -19.27 7.69 16.23
C THR A 177 -19.18 6.34 15.51
N GLY A 178 -18.03 5.66 15.56
CA GLY A 178 -17.78 4.45 14.77
C GLY A 178 -17.77 4.68 13.25
N LEU A 179 -17.59 5.93 12.80
CA LEU A 179 -17.35 6.24 11.39
C LEU A 179 -15.94 5.80 10.97
N PRO A 180 -15.73 5.35 9.71
CA PRO A 180 -14.40 5.26 9.14
C PRO A 180 -13.77 6.64 9.02
N PHE A 181 -12.62 6.84 9.66
CA PHE A 181 -11.78 8.03 9.48
C PHE A 181 -10.30 7.65 9.63
N ALA A 182 -9.42 8.51 9.14
CA ALA A 182 -7.97 8.35 9.31
C ALA A 182 -7.25 9.70 9.19
N PRO A 183 -6.17 9.94 9.96
CA PRO A 183 -5.27 11.04 9.66
C PRO A 183 -4.56 10.79 8.32
N ILE A 184 -4.11 11.86 7.67
CA ILE A 184 -3.21 11.74 6.52
C ILE A 184 -1.77 11.66 7.02
N ALA A 185 -1.24 10.45 7.15
CA ALA A 185 0.12 10.21 7.63
C ALA A 185 1.15 10.36 6.52
N ARG A 186 2.28 11.01 6.83
CA ARG A 186 3.48 11.01 6.00
C ARG A 186 4.39 9.83 6.39
N PRO A 187 5.18 9.27 5.46
CA PRO A 187 6.00 8.08 5.75
C PRO A 187 6.93 8.24 6.96
N GLU A 188 7.53 9.43 7.13
CA GLU A 188 8.42 9.73 8.25
C GLU A 188 7.70 9.80 9.60
N GLU A 189 6.40 10.11 9.63
CA GLU A 189 5.62 10.17 10.87
C GLU A 189 5.31 8.76 11.40
N LEU A 190 5.34 7.74 10.54
CA LEU A 190 5.04 6.36 10.92
C LEU A 190 6.08 5.78 11.90
N PHE A 191 7.27 6.37 12.01
CA PHE A 191 8.27 5.97 13.00
C PHE A 191 7.83 6.22 14.45
N ASP A 192 6.86 7.12 14.64
CA ASP A 192 6.29 7.51 15.92
C ASP A 192 4.83 7.05 16.07
N ASP A 193 4.31 6.25 15.12
CA ASP A 193 2.95 5.72 15.17
C ASP A 193 2.82 4.69 16.32
N GLU A 194 1.87 4.95 17.22
CA GLU A 194 1.66 4.14 18.43
C GLU A 194 1.23 2.71 18.09
N HIS A 195 0.38 2.53 17.08
CA HIS A 195 -0.11 1.20 16.69
C HIS A 195 1.00 0.38 16.03
N LEU A 196 1.78 0.98 15.13
CA LEU A 196 2.91 0.35 14.47
C LEU A 196 3.99 -0.03 15.48
N SER A 197 4.28 0.85 16.44
CA SER A 197 5.22 0.60 17.52
C SER A 197 4.75 -0.53 18.43
N ALA A 198 3.50 -0.47 18.91
CA ALA A 198 2.92 -1.48 19.80
C ALA A 198 2.80 -2.86 19.14
N SER A 199 2.57 -2.90 17.82
CA SER A 199 2.45 -4.15 17.06
C SER A 199 3.80 -4.80 16.72
N GLY A 200 4.93 -4.18 17.05
CA GLY A 200 6.25 -4.63 16.62
C GLY A 200 6.42 -4.58 15.10
N GLY A 201 5.76 -3.60 14.45
CA GLY A 201 5.73 -3.46 12.99
C GLY A 201 7.00 -2.84 12.39
N LEU A 202 7.99 -2.50 13.20
CA LEU A 202 9.31 -2.02 12.78
C LEU A 202 10.40 -2.93 13.35
N LEU A 203 11.41 -3.21 12.54
CA LEU A 203 12.58 -4.03 12.90
C LEU A 203 13.86 -3.20 12.80
N ASP A 204 14.75 -3.36 13.77
CA ASP A 204 16.05 -2.69 13.81
C ASP A 204 17.07 -3.38 12.89
N ILE A 205 17.54 -2.66 11.88
CA ILE A 205 18.64 -3.08 11.00
C ILE A 205 19.90 -2.25 11.26
N THR A 206 21.05 -2.79 10.83
CA THR A 206 22.29 -2.01 10.71
C THR A 206 22.44 -1.51 9.27
N VAL A 207 22.66 -0.21 9.10
CA VAL A 207 23.00 0.37 7.79
C VAL A 207 24.40 -0.08 7.38
N THR A 208 24.55 -0.62 6.17
CA THR A 208 25.79 -1.31 5.77
C THR A 208 26.74 -0.48 4.91
N ASP A 209 26.26 0.61 4.33
CA ASP A 209 27.03 1.48 3.44
C ASP A 209 26.59 2.96 3.51
N GLY A 210 27.33 3.82 2.83
CA GLY A 210 27.11 5.27 2.82
C GLY A 210 27.51 5.99 4.12
N ASP A 211 27.14 7.26 4.23
CA ASP A 211 27.57 8.15 5.33
C ASP A 211 27.06 7.71 6.72
N ARG A 212 26.02 6.88 6.75
CA ARG A 212 25.39 6.36 7.98
C ARG A 212 25.77 4.90 8.28
N ALA A 213 26.77 4.35 7.59
CA ALA A 213 27.19 2.97 7.80
C ALA A 213 27.53 2.70 9.28
N GLY A 214 27.03 1.58 9.82
CA GLY A 214 27.18 1.19 11.22
C GLY A 214 26.10 1.74 12.15
N GLU A 215 25.28 2.71 11.70
CA GLU A 215 24.14 3.20 12.48
C GLU A 215 22.97 2.20 12.46
N LYS A 216 22.12 2.30 13.50
CA LYS A 216 20.84 1.59 13.53
C LYS A 216 19.77 2.37 12.78
N ALA A 217 18.97 1.65 12.01
CA ALA A 217 17.76 2.16 11.36
C ALA A 217 16.60 1.20 11.61
N ARG A 218 15.37 1.70 11.49
CA ARG A 218 14.14 0.89 11.59
C ARG A 218 13.52 0.74 10.22
N LEU A 219 13.08 -0.47 9.88
CA LEU A 219 12.34 -0.75 8.64
C LEU A 219 11.04 -1.53 8.94
N PRO A 220 10.00 -1.40 8.09
CA PRO A 220 8.77 -2.18 8.25
C PRO A 220 9.03 -3.68 8.33
N ALA A 221 8.44 -4.32 9.33
CA ALA A 221 8.40 -5.76 9.46
C ALA A 221 7.51 -6.39 8.36
N LEU A 222 7.70 -7.69 8.11
CA LEU A 222 6.72 -8.46 7.34
C LEU A 222 5.35 -8.37 8.06
N PRO A 223 4.26 -7.98 7.38
CA PRO A 223 2.96 -7.82 8.00
C PRO A 223 2.24 -9.16 8.19
N LEU A 224 2.96 -10.16 8.72
CA LEU A 224 2.48 -11.51 8.96
C LEU A 224 2.79 -11.93 10.39
N GLU A 225 1.79 -12.55 11.01
CA GLU A 225 1.91 -13.27 12.27
C GLU A 225 1.50 -14.72 12.02
N MET A 226 2.34 -15.66 12.45
CA MET A 226 2.09 -17.10 12.29
C MET A 226 2.23 -17.77 13.65
N GLY A 227 1.14 -18.41 14.10
CA GLY A 227 1.14 -19.08 15.41
C GLY A 227 1.34 -18.13 16.60
N GLY A 228 0.90 -16.87 16.50
CA GLY A 228 1.10 -15.87 17.54
C GLY A 228 2.49 -15.21 17.53
N GLN A 229 3.31 -15.47 16.50
CA GLN A 229 4.68 -14.97 16.41
C GLN A 229 4.88 -14.15 15.13
N ARG A 230 5.54 -13.00 15.29
CA ARG A 230 6.07 -12.21 14.18
C ARG A 230 7.49 -12.63 13.86
N PHE A 231 7.86 -12.40 12.60
CA PHE A 231 9.19 -12.71 12.10
C PHE A 231 10.17 -11.57 12.39
N GLY A 232 11.25 -11.90 13.09
CA GLY A 232 12.37 -10.98 13.30
C GLY A 232 13.37 -11.01 12.15
N ILE A 233 14.42 -10.18 12.26
CA ILE A 233 15.55 -10.20 11.34
C ILE A 233 16.41 -11.42 11.62
N HIS A 234 16.73 -12.19 10.58
CA HIS A 234 17.67 -13.30 10.67
C HIS A 234 19.13 -12.86 10.48
N ARG A 235 19.38 -11.98 9.50
CA ARG A 235 20.69 -11.38 9.18
C ARG A 235 20.48 -9.92 8.76
N ASP A 236 21.45 -9.06 9.06
CA ASP A 236 21.51 -7.70 8.50
C ASP A 236 21.71 -7.75 6.97
N VAL A 237 21.51 -6.60 6.30
CA VAL A 237 21.77 -6.46 4.86
C VAL A 237 23.23 -6.84 4.57
N PRO A 238 23.52 -7.75 3.64
CA PRO A 238 24.89 -8.16 3.37
C PRO A 238 25.66 -7.10 2.58
N ARG A 239 26.96 -6.95 2.86
CA ARG A 239 27.88 -6.28 1.93
C ARG A 239 28.05 -7.12 0.65
N LYS A 240 28.50 -6.47 -0.42
CA LYS A 240 28.76 -7.13 -1.70
C LYS A 240 29.81 -8.23 -1.50
N GLY A 241 29.44 -9.49 -1.75
CA GLY A 241 30.37 -10.63 -1.65
C GLY A 241 30.61 -11.17 -0.24
N GLN A 242 29.94 -10.62 0.78
CA GLN A 242 30.14 -11.00 2.19
C GLN A 242 30.00 -12.50 2.46
N HIS A 243 29.10 -13.18 1.75
CA HIS A 243 28.82 -14.61 1.94
C HIS A 243 29.36 -15.49 0.82
N THR A 244 30.19 -14.97 -0.10
CA THR A 244 30.65 -15.72 -1.28
C THR A 244 31.37 -17.01 -0.88
N ARG A 245 32.35 -16.92 0.03
CA ARG A 245 33.10 -18.10 0.48
C ARG A 245 32.20 -19.12 1.23
N GLU A 246 31.34 -18.64 2.13
CA GLU A 246 30.38 -19.46 2.89
C GLU A 246 29.51 -20.29 1.94
N VAL A 247 28.84 -19.64 0.98
CA VAL A 247 27.92 -20.29 0.04
C VAL A 247 28.65 -21.24 -0.92
N MET A 248 29.86 -20.89 -1.36
CA MET A 248 30.64 -21.77 -2.24
C MET A 248 31.15 -23.02 -1.52
N ALA A 249 31.58 -22.88 -0.27
CA ALA A 249 31.96 -24.03 0.55
C ALA A 249 30.76 -24.97 0.79
N GLU A 250 29.56 -24.42 1.07
CA GLU A 250 28.32 -25.21 1.18
C GLU A 250 27.96 -25.94 -0.12
N ALA A 251 28.29 -25.36 -1.27
CA ALA A 251 28.12 -25.99 -2.58
C ALA A 251 29.18 -27.05 -2.91
N GLY A 252 30.21 -27.22 -2.06
CA GLY A 252 31.23 -28.27 -2.19
C GLY A 252 32.53 -27.85 -2.86
N TYR A 253 32.76 -26.54 -3.06
CA TYR A 253 34.03 -26.03 -3.55
C TYR A 253 35.10 -26.03 -2.44
N SER A 254 36.32 -26.38 -2.80
CA SER A 254 37.49 -26.25 -1.93
C SER A 254 38.00 -24.81 -1.85
N ASP A 255 38.76 -24.49 -0.82
CA ASP A 255 39.35 -23.14 -0.64
C ASP A 255 40.22 -22.74 -1.85
N ASP A 256 41.01 -23.67 -2.39
CA ASP A 256 41.86 -23.43 -3.57
C ASP A 256 41.03 -23.10 -4.83
N GLU A 257 39.89 -23.78 -5.02
CA GLU A 257 38.98 -23.50 -6.15
C GLU A 257 38.29 -22.14 -5.99
N ILE A 258 37.90 -21.79 -4.75
CA ILE A 258 37.30 -20.50 -4.44
C ILE A 258 38.30 -19.36 -4.70
N ASP A 259 39.55 -19.51 -4.22
CA ASP A 259 40.62 -18.54 -4.44
C ASP A 259 40.89 -18.33 -5.93
N ALA A 260 40.99 -19.42 -6.70
CA ALA A 260 41.19 -19.35 -8.14
C ALA A 260 40.05 -18.58 -8.86
N LEU A 261 38.80 -18.77 -8.44
CA LEU A 261 37.64 -18.07 -9.02
C LEU A 261 37.58 -16.59 -8.64
N ILE A 262 38.03 -16.24 -7.43
CA ILE A 262 38.17 -14.85 -6.99
C ILE A 262 39.28 -14.16 -7.79
N GLU A 263 40.45 -14.78 -7.94
CA GLU A 263 41.58 -14.22 -8.70
C GLU A 263 41.24 -13.99 -10.18
N GLN A 264 40.42 -14.86 -10.76
CA GLN A 264 39.93 -14.73 -12.14
C GLN A 264 38.84 -13.67 -12.31
N GLY A 265 38.32 -13.11 -11.20
CA GLY A 265 37.20 -12.17 -11.22
C GLY A 265 35.85 -12.81 -11.60
N ALA A 266 35.75 -14.15 -11.55
CA ALA A 266 34.51 -14.87 -11.81
C ALA A 266 33.50 -14.69 -10.67
N VAL A 267 33.98 -14.51 -9.44
CA VAL A 267 33.19 -14.17 -8.25
C VAL A 267 33.87 -13.04 -7.48
N GLY A 268 33.08 -12.20 -6.79
CA GLY A 268 33.59 -11.20 -5.86
C GLY A 268 33.48 -11.69 -4.43
N ALA A 269 34.50 -11.46 -3.61
CA ALA A 269 34.47 -11.70 -2.17
C ALA A 269 35.06 -10.47 -1.45
N GLU A 270 34.45 -10.09 -0.33
CA GLU A 270 34.94 -9.07 0.61
C GLU A 270 35.34 -9.69 1.94
#